data_AF-A0A3N5ZGD3-F1
#
_entry.id   AF-A0A3N5ZGD3-F1
#
_cell.length_a   1.000
_cell.length_b   1.000
_cell.length_c   1.000
_cell.angle_alpha   90.00
_cell.angle_beta   90.00
_cell.angle_gamma   90.00
#
_symmetry.space_group_name_H-M   'P 1'
#
loop_
_entity.id
_entity.type
_entity.pdbx_description
1 polymer ?
#
loop_
_entity_poly.entity_id
_entity_poly.type
_entity_poly.pdbx_seq_one_letter_code
_entity_poly.pdbx_strand_id
1 'polypeptide(L)'
;MIRLGANSEYNLATCHPKLQRIVRLLAQRVPKSMDFKVTCGHRSEADQEAAFKAGSSTKHFPDSKHNVMPSLAVDLAPYPVDWKDTARLAKLAGYLQAVADDLNIEIRWGGDWDGDGKTLDEKLIDMPHFELTSYELGRP
;
A
#
# COMPACT_ATOMS: atom_id res chain seq x y z
N MET A 1 1.57 7.35 18.84
CA MET A 1 2.30 7.05 17.59
C MET A 1 2.91 5.67 17.65
N ILE A 2 2.87 4.98 16.52
CA ILE A 2 3.64 3.79 16.20
C ILE A 2 5.05 4.22 15.79
N ARG A 3 6.03 3.37 16.11
CA ARG A 3 7.39 3.49 15.57
C ARG A 3 7.59 2.40 14.54
N LEU A 4 7.89 2.79 13.29
CA LEU A 4 8.15 1.82 12.25
C LEU A 4 9.45 1.05 12.57
N GLY A 5 9.43 -0.26 12.35
CA GLY A 5 10.62 -1.09 12.45
C GLY A 5 11.60 -0.82 11.30
N ALA A 6 12.86 -1.24 11.45
CA ALA A 6 13.92 -0.99 10.48
C ALA A 6 13.56 -1.43 9.04
N ASN A 7 12.96 -2.63 8.89
CA ASN A 7 12.54 -3.12 7.57
C ASN A 7 11.38 -2.30 6.98
N SER A 8 10.47 -1.79 7.81
CA SER A 8 9.39 -0.93 7.33
C SER A 8 9.90 0.45 6.93
N GLU A 9 10.87 1.01 7.66
CA GLU A 9 11.54 2.24 7.24
C GLU A 9 12.32 2.06 5.93
N TYR A 10 13.03 0.94 5.78
CA TYR A 10 13.74 0.61 4.53
C TYR A 10 12.77 0.52 3.35
N ASN A 11 11.69 -0.25 3.49
CA ASN A 11 10.67 -0.37 2.44
C ASN A 11 10.05 0.98 2.11
N LEU A 12 9.64 1.74 3.14
CA LEU A 12 9.01 3.05 2.95
C LEU A 12 9.93 4.05 2.27
N ALA A 13 11.23 4.03 2.58
CA ALA A 13 12.22 4.94 2.00
C ALA A 13 12.33 4.79 0.47
N THR A 14 11.95 3.64 -0.09
CA THR A 14 11.93 3.42 -1.55
C THR A 14 10.67 3.96 -2.24
N CYS A 15 9.65 4.35 -1.48
CA CYS A 15 8.38 4.83 -2.03
C CYS A 15 8.41 6.32 -2.40
N HIS A 16 7.48 6.74 -3.24
CA HIS A 16 7.28 8.14 -3.60
C HIS A 16 7.06 9.02 -2.35
N PRO A 17 7.60 10.26 -2.28
CA PRO A 17 7.50 11.10 -1.09
C PRO A 17 6.07 11.32 -0.56
N LYS A 18 5.07 11.35 -1.45
CA LYS A 18 3.64 11.41 -1.09
C LYS A 18 3.20 10.19 -0.26
N LEU A 19 3.54 8.98 -0.70
CA LEU A 19 3.26 7.75 0.05
C LEU A 19 4.00 7.73 1.39
N GLN A 20 5.27 8.18 1.40
CA GLN A 20 6.01 8.31 2.64
C GLN A 20 5.34 9.25 3.64
N ARG A 21 4.82 10.39 3.16
CA ARG A 21 4.09 11.36 3.98
C ARG A 21 2.82 10.74 4.58
N ILE A 22 2.02 10.05 3.76
CA ILE A 22 0.81 9.35 4.20
C ILE A 22 1.16 8.35 5.31
N VAL A 23 2.09 7.42 5.06
CA VAL A 23 2.41 6.35 6.03
C VAL A 23 3.00 6.90 7.33
N ARG A 24 3.82 7.96 7.27
CA ARG A 24 4.36 8.60 8.49
C ARG A 24 3.27 9.29 9.30
N LEU A 25 2.29 9.94 8.67
CA LEU A 25 1.15 10.51 9.38
C LEU A 25 0.20 9.43 9.90
N LEU A 26 0.00 8.35 9.14
CA LEU A 26 -0.74 7.17 9.60
C LEU A 26 -0.16 6.63 10.90
N ALA A 27 1.17 6.42 10.97
CA ALA A 27 1.86 5.99 12.19
C ALA A 27 1.64 6.93 13.38
N GLN A 28 1.41 8.23 13.15
CA GLN A 28 1.13 9.18 14.22
C GLN A 28 -0.31 9.09 14.72
N ARG A 29 -1.26 8.81 13.81
CA ARG A 29 -2.70 8.96 14.05
C ARG A 29 -3.43 7.69 14.46
N VAL A 30 -3.01 6.51 13.99
CA VAL A 30 -3.71 5.27 14.34
C VAL A 30 -3.49 4.91 15.82
N PRO A 31 -4.47 4.27 16.48
CA PRO A 31 -4.28 3.77 17.83
C PRO A 31 -3.18 2.70 17.86
N LYS A 32 -2.47 2.58 18.98
CA LYS A 32 -1.43 1.55 19.15
C LYS A 32 -1.94 0.11 18.97
N SER A 33 -3.24 -0.12 19.16
CA SER A 33 -3.88 -1.41 18.90
C SER A 33 -4.03 -1.74 17.41
N MET A 34 -3.75 -0.78 16.52
CA MET A 34 -3.65 -0.95 15.07
C MET A 34 -2.20 -0.75 14.65
N ASP A 35 -1.27 -1.47 15.29
CA ASP A 35 0.11 -1.51 14.83
C ASP A 35 0.18 -2.08 13.41
N PHE A 36 1.17 -1.67 12.62
CA PHE A 36 1.28 -2.10 11.23
C PHE A 36 2.73 -2.18 10.75
N LYS A 37 2.91 -2.95 9.68
CA LYS A 37 4.18 -3.15 8.99
C LYS A 37 4.05 -2.68 7.55
N VAL A 38 5.00 -1.88 7.09
CA VAL A 38 5.23 -1.68 5.64
C VAL A 38 5.93 -2.93 5.11
N THR A 39 5.22 -3.72 4.31
CA THR A 39 5.67 -5.03 3.83
C THR A 39 6.43 -4.95 2.51
N CYS A 40 6.12 -3.97 1.66
CA CYS A 40 6.82 -3.75 0.40
C CYS A 40 6.81 -2.27 0.01
N GLY A 41 7.91 -1.82 -0.60
CA GLY A 41 8.02 -0.57 -1.35
C GLY A 41 8.38 -0.90 -2.79
N HIS A 42 9.55 -0.48 -3.28
CA HIS A 42 10.05 -0.85 -4.60
C HIS A 42 10.35 -2.36 -4.72
N ARG A 43 10.06 -2.93 -5.90
CA ARG A 43 10.45 -4.28 -6.32
C ARG A 43 11.36 -4.21 -7.54
N SER A 44 12.51 -4.87 -7.47
CA SER A 44 13.37 -5.10 -8.65
C SER A 44 12.69 -6.06 -9.64
N GLU A 45 13.27 -6.20 -10.84
CA GLU A 45 12.83 -7.21 -11.82
C GLU A 45 12.82 -8.62 -11.22
N ALA A 46 13.91 -9.00 -10.54
CA ALA A 46 14.00 -10.30 -9.88
C ALA A 46 12.92 -10.50 -8.80
N ASP A 47 12.65 -9.47 -7.98
CA ASP A 47 11.62 -9.53 -6.94
C ASP A 47 10.21 -9.60 -7.55
N GLN A 48 9.97 -8.89 -8.64
CA GLN A 48 8.69 -8.88 -9.32
C GLN A 48 8.39 -10.23 -9.98
N GLU A 49 9.36 -10.81 -10.69
CA GLU A 49 9.20 -12.13 -11.30
C GLU A 49 9.07 -13.23 -10.24
N ALA A 50 9.78 -13.11 -9.11
CA ALA A 50 9.57 -13.99 -7.96
C ALA A 50 8.15 -13.85 -7.38
N ALA A 51 7.64 -12.62 -7.24
CA ALA A 51 6.29 -12.36 -6.75
C ALA A 51 5.21 -12.88 -7.71
N PHE A 52 5.42 -12.74 -9.02
CA PHE A 52 4.55 -13.28 -10.06
C PHE A 52 4.52 -14.80 -10.00
N LYS A 53 5.70 -15.44 -9.98
CA LYS A 53 5.82 -16.91 -9.88
C LYS A 53 5.20 -17.47 -8.60
N ALA A 54 5.29 -16.73 -7.50
CA ALA A 54 4.69 -17.11 -6.22
C ALA A 54 3.17 -16.88 -6.16
N GLY A 55 2.55 -16.27 -7.19
CA GLY A 55 1.12 -15.93 -7.21
C GLY A 55 0.75 -14.71 -6.36
N SER A 56 1.74 -14.03 -5.76
CA SER A 56 1.55 -12.79 -4.98
C SER A 56 1.51 -11.52 -5.84
N SER A 57 1.64 -11.66 -7.16
CA SER A 57 1.39 -10.60 -8.13
C SER A 57 0.84 -11.20 -9.41
N THR A 58 -0.04 -10.47 -10.09
CA THR A 58 -0.58 -10.85 -11.41
C THR A 58 0.16 -10.20 -12.57
N LYS A 59 1.19 -9.41 -12.29
CA LYS A 59 1.94 -8.62 -13.28
C LYS A 59 3.38 -9.10 -13.41
N HIS A 60 3.89 -9.15 -14.63
CA HIS A 60 5.32 -9.27 -14.90
C HIS A 60 6.01 -7.91 -14.71
N PHE A 61 7.34 -7.92 -14.61
CA PHE A 61 8.12 -6.70 -14.72
C PHE A 61 8.03 -6.13 -16.15
N PRO A 62 7.94 -4.80 -16.36
CA PRO A 62 7.91 -3.70 -15.37
C PRO A 62 6.50 -3.18 -15.05
N ASP A 63 5.45 -4.00 -15.22
CA ASP A 63 4.07 -3.51 -15.28
C ASP A 63 3.44 -3.18 -13.91
N SER A 64 4.16 -3.44 -12.81
CA SER A 64 3.72 -3.08 -11.45
C SER A 64 4.14 -1.67 -11.04
N LYS A 65 3.29 -0.98 -10.28
CA LYS A 65 3.62 0.32 -9.66
C LYS A 65 4.77 0.24 -8.66
N HIS A 66 5.07 -0.96 -8.16
CA HIS A 66 6.25 -1.24 -7.36
C HIS A 66 7.56 -1.26 -8.17
N ASN A 67 7.52 -1.39 -9.49
CA ASN A 67 8.71 -1.52 -10.34
C ASN A 67 9.36 -0.19 -10.73
N VAL A 68 8.74 0.93 -10.34
CA VAL A 68 9.27 2.28 -10.59
C VAL A 68 10.05 2.75 -9.37
N MET A 69 11.15 3.50 -9.57
CA MET A 69 11.88 4.17 -8.50
C MET A 69 11.75 5.69 -8.65
N PRO A 70 11.18 6.42 -7.66
CA PRO A 70 10.60 5.90 -6.42
C PRO A 70 9.29 5.12 -6.67
N SER A 71 9.01 4.14 -5.80
CA SER A 71 7.82 3.27 -5.92
C SER A 71 6.53 4.08 -5.85
N LEU A 72 5.66 3.85 -6.82
CA LEU A 72 4.34 4.46 -6.88
C LEU A 72 3.28 3.65 -6.11
N ALA A 73 3.70 2.54 -5.50
CA ALA A 73 2.88 1.71 -4.63
C ALA A 73 3.59 1.36 -3.32
N VAL A 74 2.79 0.99 -2.32
CA VAL A 74 3.24 0.56 -1.00
C VAL A 74 2.30 -0.49 -0.46
N ASP A 75 2.85 -1.55 0.13
CA ASP A 75 2.07 -2.59 0.79
C ASP A 75 2.14 -2.42 2.31
N LEU A 76 0.99 -2.41 2.98
CA LEU A 76 0.87 -2.33 4.43
C LEU A 76 -0.03 -3.43 4.98
N ALA A 77 0.37 -4.01 6.11
CA ALA A 77 -0.42 -5.00 6.83
C ALA A 77 -0.46 -4.71 8.32
N PRO A 78 -1.60 -4.93 9.01
CA PRO A 78 -1.64 -4.84 10.47
C PRO A 78 -0.70 -5.86 11.11
N TYR A 79 -0.11 -5.50 12.25
CA TYR A 79 0.82 -6.33 12.99
C TYR A 79 0.15 -6.95 14.23
N PRO A 80 0.38 -8.24 14.56
CA PRO A 80 1.16 -9.22 13.80
C PRO A 80 0.47 -9.58 12.48
N VAL A 81 1.24 -9.77 11.41
CA VAL A 81 0.70 -9.99 10.05
C VAL A 81 -0.14 -11.27 10.01
N ASP A 82 -1.39 -11.13 9.58
CA ASP A 82 -2.31 -12.22 9.27
C ASP A 82 -3.05 -11.85 7.99
N TRP A 83 -2.73 -12.55 6.89
CA TRP A 83 -3.31 -12.31 5.58
C TRP A 83 -4.76 -12.81 5.46
N LYS A 84 -5.23 -13.63 6.39
CA LYS A 84 -6.61 -14.15 6.40
C LYS A 84 -7.58 -13.20 7.09
N ASP A 85 -7.08 -12.32 7.95
CA ASP A 85 -7.89 -11.29 8.63
C ASP A 85 -8.10 -10.07 7.72
N THR A 86 -8.94 -10.28 6.70
CA THR A 86 -9.29 -9.25 5.71
C THR A 86 -10.00 -8.06 6.33
N ALA A 87 -10.76 -8.26 7.42
CA ALA A 87 -11.42 -7.19 8.16
C ALA A 87 -10.41 -6.24 8.79
N ARG A 88 -9.32 -6.76 9.36
CA ARG A 88 -8.26 -5.93 9.95
C ARG A 88 -7.44 -5.21 8.89
N LEU A 89 -7.22 -5.83 7.73
CA LEU A 89 -6.63 -5.17 6.56
C LEU A 89 -7.50 -4.00 6.07
N ALA A 90 -8.81 -4.22 5.89
CA ALA A 90 -9.76 -3.18 5.52
C ALA A 90 -9.80 -2.03 6.54
N LYS A 91 -9.74 -2.36 7.84
CA LYS A 91 -9.70 -1.35 8.90
C LYS A 91 -8.46 -0.47 8.83
N LEU A 92 -7.28 -1.05 8.56
CA LEU A 92 -6.06 -0.28 8.32
C LEU A 92 -6.17 0.59 7.06
N ALA A 93 -6.76 0.04 5.99
CA ALA A 93 -6.98 0.75 4.74
C ALA A 93 -7.85 2.00 4.92
N GLY A 94 -8.93 1.92 5.69
CA GLY A 94 -9.77 3.08 6.01
C GLY A 94 -9.01 4.19 6.73
N TYR A 95 -8.11 3.86 7.67
CA TYR A 95 -7.25 4.87 8.29
C TYR A 95 -6.28 5.51 7.30
N LEU A 96 -5.72 4.71 6.38
CA LEU A 96 -4.78 5.20 5.38
C LEU A 96 -5.46 6.12 4.38
N GLN A 97 -6.64 5.75 3.88
CA GLN A 97 -7.47 6.58 3.00
C GLN A 97 -7.82 7.92 3.69
N ALA A 98 -8.29 7.88 4.93
CA ALA A 98 -8.59 9.12 5.68
C ALA A 98 -7.37 10.05 5.85
N VAL A 99 -6.16 9.49 5.97
CA VAL A 99 -4.92 10.29 6.00
C VAL A 99 -4.57 10.85 4.62
N ALA A 100 -4.83 10.09 3.56
CA ALA A 100 -4.61 10.53 2.18
C ALA A 100 -5.57 11.68 1.82
N ASP A 101 -6.84 11.56 2.21
CA ASP A 101 -7.88 12.60 2.05
C ASP A 101 -7.50 13.89 2.75
N ASP A 102 -7.07 13.82 4.01
CA ASP A 102 -6.59 14.97 4.79
C ASP A 102 -5.40 15.69 4.14
N LEU A 103 -4.59 14.94 3.37
CA LEU A 103 -3.45 15.48 2.64
C LEU A 103 -3.80 15.92 1.21
N ASN A 104 -5.05 15.68 0.77
CA ASN A 104 -5.48 15.85 -0.61
C ASN A 104 -4.55 15.12 -1.59
N ILE A 105 -4.25 13.85 -1.30
CA ILE A 105 -3.45 12.95 -2.14
C ILE A 105 -4.34 11.78 -2.52
N GLU A 106 -4.66 11.67 -3.81
CA GLU A 106 -5.50 10.59 -4.32
C GLU A 106 -4.72 9.26 -4.39
N ILE A 107 -5.27 8.22 -3.76
CA ILE A 107 -4.73 6.88 -3.79
C ILE A 107 -5.79 5.88 -4.19
N ARG A 108 -5.36 4.78 -4.80
CA ARG A 108 -6.18 3.59 -4.99
C ARG A 108 -5.77 2.52 -3.98
N TRP A 109 -6.75 1.81 -3.47
CA TRP A 109 -6.55 0.66 -2.58
C TRP A 109 -6.86 -0.64 -3.32
N GLY A 110 -6.05 -1.69 -3.14
CA GLY A 110 -6.26 -2.97 -3.80
C GLY A 110 -7.47 -3.79 -3.31
N GLY A 111 -8.23 -3.26 -2.34
CA GLY A 111 -9.56 -3.76 -1.97
C GLY A 111 -10.73 -2.98 -2.60
N ASP A 112 -10.43 -1.95 -3.40
CA ASP A 112 -11.38 -1.07 -4.10
C ASP A 112 -10.67 -0.47 -5.34
N TRP A 113 -10.51 -1.29 -6.38
CA TRP A 113 -9.72 -0.95 -7.56
C TRP A 113 -10.42 0.07 -8.45
N ASP A 114 -11.74 -0.01 -8.56
CA ASP A 114 -12.51 0.97 -9.33
C ASP A 114 -12.78 2.26 -8.55
N GLY A 115 -12.61 2.24 -7.22
CA GLY A 115 -12.68 3.41 -6.36
C GLY A 115 -14.10 3.90 -6.13
N ASP A 116 -15.11 3.03 -6.31
CA ASP A 116 -16.52 3.40 -6.14
C ASP A 116 -17.03 3.19 -4.71
N GLY A 117 -16.17 2.66 -3.82
CA GLY A 117 -16.45 2.39 -2.42
C GLY A 117 -17.17 1.06 -2.16
N LYS A 118 -17.49 0.28 -3.20
CA LYS A 118 -18.02 -1.08 -3.08
C LYS A 118 -16.88 -2.07 -3.16
N THR A 119 -16.56 -2.65 -2.01
CA THR A 119 -15.39 -3.53 -1.88
C THR A 119 -15.71 -5.01 -2.11
N LEU A 120 -16.96 -5.35 -2.47
CA LEU A 120 -17.43 -6.75 -2.53
C LEU A 120 -17.57 -7.29 -3.96
N ASP A 121 -17.55 -6.41 -4.96
CA ASP A 121 -17.66 -6.69 -6.40
C ASP A 121 -16.30 -6.76 -7.10
N GLU A 122 -15.23 -6.52 -6.34
CA GLU A 122 -13.87 -6.62 -6.82
C GLU A 122 -13.48 -8.04 -7.24
N LYS A 123 -12.91 -8.16 -8.45
CA LYS A 123 -12.45 -9.44 -9.01
C LYS A 123 -11.02 -9.78 -8.59
N LEU A 124 -10.21 -8.75 -8.34
CA LEU A 124 -8.83 -8.87 -7.88
C LEU A 124 -8.76 -8.27 -6.48
N ILE A 125 -8.42 -9.09 -5.48
CA ILE A 125 -8.33 -8.66 -4.10
C ILE A 125 -6.85 -8.61 -3.71
N ASP A 126 -6.34 -7.41 -3.50
CA ASP A 126 -4.98 -7.13 -3.04
C ASP A 126 -5.02 -6.17 -1.85
N MET A 127 -5.63 -6.65 -0.75
CA MET A 127 -5.93 -5.85 0.45
C MET A 127 -4.75 -5.07 1.05
N PRO A 128 -3.48 -5.52 0.98
CA PRO A 128 -2.35 -4.76 1.50
C PRO A 128 -1.93 -3.58 0.61
N HIS A 129 -2.31 -3.58 -0.67
CA HIS A 129 -1.75 -2.72 -1.70
C HIS A 129 -2.39 -1.34 -1.76
N PHE A 130 -1.56 -0.30 -1.86
CA PHE A 130 -1.98 1.07 -2.14
C PHE A 130 -1.10 1.68 -3.22
N GLU A 131 -1.68 2.44 -4.15
CA GLU A 131 -0.95 3.12 -5.22
C GLU A 131 -1.40 4.56 -5.46
N LEU A 132 -0.47 5.41 -5.91
CA LEU A 132 -0.80 6.74 -6.41
C LEU A 132 -1.53 6.61 -7.76
N THR A 133 -2.64 7.36 -7.90
CA THR A 133 -3.43 7.39 -9.13
C THR A 133 -2.74 8.19 -10.24
N SER A 134 -3.26 8.16 -11.47
CA SER A 134 -2.73 8.97 -12.58
C SER A 134 -2.80 10.47 -12.29
N TYR A 135 -3.87 10.90 -11.61
CA TYR A 135 -4.07 12.27 -11.18
C TYR A 135 -2.88 12.79 -10.36
N GLU A 136 -2.44 12.02 -9.36
CA GLU A 136 -1.29 12.39 -8.52
C GLU A 136 0.04 12.45 -9.26
N LEU A 137 0.11 11.82 -10.43
CA LEU A 137 1.26 11.78 -11.33
C LEU A 137 1.19 12.84 -12.43
N GLY A 138 0.15 13.69 -12.45
CA GLY A 138 -0.08 14.67 -13.51
C GLY A 138 -0.38 14.04 -14.86
N ARG A 139 -0.92 12.81 -14.87
CA ARG A 139 -1.33 12.09 -16.08
C ARG A 139 -2.86 12.17 -16.19
N PRO A 140 -3.39 12.49 -17.38
CA PRO A 140 -4.84 12.52 -17.61
C PRO A 140 -5.48 11.16 -17.38
#